data_AF-A0A9D8SXZ6-F1
#
_entry.id   AF-A0A9D8SXZ6-F1
#
_cell.length_a   1.000
_cell.length_b   1.000
_cell.length_c   1.000
_cell.angle_alpha   90.00
_cell.angle_beta   90.00
_cell.angle_gamma   90.00
#
_symmetry.space_group_name_H-M   'P 1'
#
loop_
_entity.id
_entity.type
_entity.pdbx_description
1 polymer ?
#
loop_
_entity_poly.entity_id
_entity_poly.type
_entity_poly.pdbx_seq_one_letter_code
_entity_poly.pdbx_strand_id
1 'polypeptide(L)'
;MRNIEIDQFSGFCFGVVNAIRKVEDKLQESDSFYCLGDIVHNTIEVERLRNKGLKTLTHEEMAQLRNTSVLFRAHGEPPSTYELAKQNHIEVVDATCPVVLNLQKRIKRIYEERKDEQIQLLIFGKSGHAEVNGLVGQTNNTAIVIEKKEDLDKLDFGKAIVMFSQTTKSKAAYMELVEMIQARIERPELFEYHNTICQQFGNRMPKIKEFASAHDCIIFVS
;
A
#
# COMPACT_ATOMS: atom_id res chain seq x y z
N MET A 1 -0.84 -35.10 -25.28
CA MET A 1 -0.97 -34.77 -23.85
C MET A 1 -0.95 -33.25 -23.77
N ARG A 2 -1.87 -32.59 -23.03
CA ARG A 2 -1.83 -31.13 -22.90
C ARG A 2 -0.71 -30.78 -21.91
N ASN A 3 0.16 -29.84 -22.28
CA ASN A 3 1.17 -29.31 -21.38
C ASN A 3 0.50 -28.24 -20.49
N ILE A 4 0.69 -28.32 -19.17
CA ILE A 4 0.17 -27.35 -18.21
C ILE A 4 1.37 -26.80 -17.44
N GLU A 5 1.62 -25.50 -17.59
CA GLU A 5 2.69 -24.79 -16.91
C GLU A 5 2.08 -23.72 -15.99
N ILE A 6 2.65 -23.57 -14.79
CA ILE A 6 2.29 -22.51 -13.84
C ILE A 6 3.39 -21.44 -13.92
N ASP A 7 3.01 -20.20 -14.22
CA ASP A 7 3.94 -19.07 -14.18
C ASP A 7 4.57 -18.97 -12.78
N GLN A 8 5.89 -19.09 -12.70
CA GLN A 8 6.67 -18.98 -11.45
C GLN A 8 6.50 -17.63 -10.74
N PHE A 9 6.01 -16.60 -11.44
CA PHE A 9 5.71 -15.28 -10.88
C PHE A 9 4.21 -15.09 -10.54
N SER A 10 3.39 -16.14 -10.67
CA SER A 10 1.99 -16.13 -10.28
C SER A 10 1.79 -16.23 -8.76
N GLY A 11 0.58 -15.92 -8.29
CA GLY A 11 0.22 -16.00 -6.88
C GLY A 11 0.51 -14.74 -6.06
N PHE A 12 0.67 -14.94 -4.75
CA PHE A 12 0.87 -13.87 -3.78
C PHE A 12 2.27 -13.28 -3.83
N CYS A 13 2.37 -11.96 -3.64
CA CYS A 13 3.65 -11.31 -3.46
C CYS A 13 4.25 -11.66 -2.08
N PHE A 14 5.55 -11.45 -1.91
CA PHE A 14 6.24 -11.78 -0.66
C PHE A 14 5.64 -11.05 0.56
N GLY A 15 5.14 -9.82 0.38
CA GLY A 15 4.51 -9.04 1.45
C GLY A 15 3.24 -9.71 1.98
N VAL A 16 2.42 -10.26 1.07
CA VAL A 16 1.22 -11.02 1.42
C VAL A 16 1.59 -12.35 2.09
N VAL A 17 2.53 -13.11 1.52
CA VAL A 17 2.98 -14.38 2.10
C VAL A 17 3.49 -14.19 3.52
N ASN A 18 4.30 -13.15 3.76
CA ASN A 18 4.80 -12.83 5.10
C ASN A 18 3.68 -12.46 6.08
N ALA A 19 2.67 -11.70 5.62
CA ALA A 19 1.54 -11.33 6.47
C ALA A 19 0.68 -12.53 6.85
N ILE A 20 0.38 -13.43 5.90
CA ILE A 20 -0.33 -14.68 6.16
C ILE A 20 0.46 -15.55 7.13
N ARG A 21 1.77 -15.72 6.92
CA ARG A 21 2.61 -16.53 7.82
C ARG A 21 2.57 -16.00 9.25
N LYS A 22 2.67 -14.68 9.46
CA LYS A 22 2.58 -14.07 10.80
C LYS A 22 1.24 -14.34 11.49
N VAL A 23 0.14 -14.34 10.73
CA VAL A 23 -1.18 -14.73 11.25
C VAL A 23 -1.19 -16.20 11.64
N GLU A 24 -0.70 -17.09 10.77
CA GLU A 24 -0.67 -18.53 11.04
C GLU A 24 0.20 -18.87 12.26
N ASP A 25 1.38 -18.27 12.39
CA ASP A 25 2.26 -18.43 13.56
C ASP A 25 1.52 -18.01 14.85
N LYS A 26 0.78 -16.88 14.82
CA LYS A 26 0.01 -16.40 15.98
C LYS A 26 -1.18 -17.30 16.33
N LEU A 27 -1.85 -17.88 15.33
CA LEU A 27 -2.95 -18.82 15.54
C LEU A 27 -2.49 -20.21 15.99
N GLN A 28 -1.17 -20.51 15.98
CA GLN A 28 -0.62 -21.68 16.65
C GLN A 28 -0.46 -21.48 18.17
N GLU A 29 -0.31 -20.22 18.60
CA GLU A 29 -0.11 -19.85 20.01
C GLU A 29 -1.43 -19.55 20.73
N SER A 30 -2.51 -19.24 20.00
CA SER A 30 -3.79 -18.78 20.54
C SER A 30 -4.97 -19.20 19.64
N ASP A 31 -6.11 -19.53 20.26
CA ASP A 31 -7.36 -19.91 19.55
C ASP A 31 -7.98 -18.76 18.73
N SER A 32 -7.61 -17.51 19.02
CA SER A 32 -8.06 -16.38 18.22
C SER A 32 -7.03 -15.26 18.15
N PHE A 33 -7.10 -14.52 17.05
CA PHE A 33 -6.20 -13.40 16.78
C PHE A 33 -6.90 -12.31 15.97
N TYR A 34 -6.57 -11.05 16.20
CA TYR A 34 -7.20 -9.92 15.55
C TYR A 34 -6.35 -9.37 14.40
N CYS A 35 -6.98 -9.00 13.30
CA CYS A 35 -6.37 -8.32 12.16
C CYS A 35 -7.14 -7.05 11.83
N LEU A 36 -6.45 -5.92 11.72
CA LEU A 36 -7.08 -4.66 11.31
C LEU A 36 -7.31 -4.65 9.80
N GLY A 37 -8.58 -4.77 9.40
CA GLY A 37 -9.03 -4.97 8.03
C GLY A 37 -8.68 -6.35 7.46
N ASP A 38 -9.19 -6.65 6.26
CA ASP A 38 -8.93 -7.94 5.61
C ASP A 38 -7.43 -8.14 5.34
N ILE A 39 -6.89 -9.29 5.73
CA ILE A 39 -5.46 -9.58 5.56
C ILE A 39 -5.02 -9.52 4.08
N VAL A 40 -5.91 -9.95 3.17
CA VAL A 40 -5.75 -9.91 1.71
C VAL A 40 -7.09 -9.69 1.05
N HIS A 41 -7.10 -9.17 -0.19
CA HIS A 41 -8.31 -9.10 -1.01
C HIS A 41 -8.54 -10.43 -1.74
N ASN A 42 -8.70 -11.52 -0.99
CA ASN A 42 -9.05 -12.85 -1.49
C ASN A 42 -10.01 -13.51 -0.49
N THR A 43 -11.26 -13.68 -0.87
CA THR A 43 -12.33 -14.14 0.02
C THR A 43 -12.09 -15.55 0.54
N ILE A 44 -11.60 -16.46 -0.30
CA ILE A 44 -11.31 -17.85 0.08
C ILE A 44 -10.24 -17.89 1.17
N GLU A 45 -9.18 -17.09 1.01
CA GLU A 45 -8.09 -17.03 2.00
C GLU A 45 -8.53 -16.36 3.31
N VAL A 46 -9.33 -15.30 3.22
CA VAL A 46 -9.95 -14.66 4.40
C VAL A 46 -10.83 -15.66 5.15
N GLU A 47 -11.67 -16.42 4.44
CA GLU A 47 -12.52 -17.46 5.05
C GLU A 47 -11.70 -18.58 5.70
N ARG A 48 -10.64 -19.04 5.03
CA ARG A 48 -9.73 -20.06 5.58
C ARG A 48 -9.11 -19.61 6.90
N LEU A 49 -8.59 -18.38 6.96
CA LEU A 49 -7.98 -17.82 8.17
C LEU A 49 -9.03 -17.53 9.25
N ARG A 50 -10.23 -17.08 8.87
CA ARG A 50 -11.35 -16.91 9.80
C ARG A 50 -11.75 -18.23 10.47
N ASN A 51 -11.82 -19.31 9.70
CA ASN A 51 -12.10 -20.65 10.22
C ASN A 51 -10.99 -21.18 11.15
N LYS A 52 -9.77 -20.62 11.05
CA LYS A 52 -8.67 -20.88 11.97
C LYS A 52 -8.64 -19.97 13.20
N GLY A 53 -9.58 -19.01 13.33
CA GLY A 53 -9.67 -18.12 14.48
C GLY A 53 -9.26 -16.65 14.23
N LEU A 54 -8.94 -16.27 12.99
CA LEU A 54 -8.68 -14.87 12.65
C LEU A 54 -9.99 -14.06 12.71
N LYS A 55 -9.96 -12.93 13.44
CA LYS A 55 -11.06 -11.97 13.53
C LYS A 55 -10.64 -10.66 12.86
N THR A 56 -11.34 -10.29 11.79
CA THR A 56 -11.15 -8.99 11.14
C THR A 56 -11.81 -7.89 11.97
N LEU A 57 -11.11 -6.78 12.16
CA LEU A 57 -11.57 -5.59 12.86
C LEU A 57 -11.66 -4.40 11.90
N THR A 58 -12.61 -3.53 12.16
CA THR A 58 -12.60 -2.13 11.73
C THR A 58 -11.76 -1.27 12.68
N HIS A 59 -11.40 -0.06 12.26
CA HIS A 59 -10.72 0.91 13.12
C HIS A 59 -11.56 1.28 14.36
N GLU A 60 -12.89 1.34 14.22
CA GLU A 60 -13.81 1.63 15.32
C GLU A 60 -13.82 0.52 16.37
N GLU A 61 -13.88 -0.74 15.93
CA GLU A 61 -13.80 -1.90 16.83
C GLU A 61 -12.44 -1.98 17.52
N MET A 62 -11.34 -1.73 16.78
CA MET A 62 -9.99 -1.69 17.36
C MET A 62 -9.87 -0.62 18.46
N ALA A 63 -10.50 0.54 18.29
CA ALA A 63 -10.47 1.62 19.28
C ALA A 63 -11.09 1.23 20.63
N GLN A 64 -11.95 0.21 20.65
CA GLN A 64 -12.59 -0.32 21.86
C GLN A 64 -11.76 -1.42 22.55
N LEU A 65 -10.78 -2.02 21.85
CA LEU A 65 -9.93 -3.07 22.41
C LEU A 65 -8.90 -2.51 23.40
N ARG A 66 -8.54 -3.32 24.40
CA ARG A 66 -7.48 -3.02 25.38
C ARG A 66 -6.69 -4.29 25.70
N ASN A 67 -5.41 -4.15 26.05
CA ASN A 67 -4.57 -5.25 26.57
C ASN A 67 -4.62 -6.54 25.71
N THR A 68 -4.55 -6.40 24.40
CA THR A 68 -4.63 -7.53 23.45
C THR A 68 -3.61 -7.37 22.34
N SER A 69 -3.57 -8.30 21.38
CA SER A 69 -2.69 -8.20 20.22
C SER A 69 -3.50 -8.04 18.93
N VAL A 70 -3.03 -7.16 18.05
CA VAL A 70 -3.66 -6.88 16.75
C VAL A 70 -2.59 -6.87 15.66
N LEU A 71 -2.86 -7.54 14.55
CA LEU A 71 -2.01 -7.47 13.37
C LEU A 71 -2.36 -6.27 12.49
N PHE A 72 -1.33 -5.52 12.11
CA PHE A 72 -1.42 -4.52 11.04
C PHE A 72 -0.97 -5.17 9.73
N ARG A 73 -1.84 -5.12 8.73
CA ARG A 73 -1.66 -5.84 7.46
C ARG A 73 -0.63 -5.19 6.54
N ALA A 74 -0.32 -5.86 5.44
CA ALA A 74 0.78 -5.50 4.52
C ALA A 74 0.74 -4.05 3.96
N HIS A 75 -0.43 -3.42 3.95
CA HIS A 75 -0.64 -2.05 3.51
C HIS A 75 -0.14 -0.99 4.51
N GLY A 76 0.15 -1.39 5.75
CA GLY A 76 0.52 -0.48 6.84
C GLY A 76 -0.62 0.42 7.30
N GLU A 77 -0.35 1.17 8.37
CA GLU A 77 -1.32 2.03 9.04
C GLU A 77 -0.75 3.45 9.23
N PRO A 78 -1.59 4.48 9.38
CA PRO A 78 -1.14 5.83 9.71
C PRO A 78 -0.57 5.89 11.15
N PRO A 79 0.27 6.89 11.47
CA PRO A 79 0.87 7.04 12.81
C PRO A 79 -0.16 7.06 13.95
N SER A 80 -1.34 7.64 13.71
CA SER A 80 -2.44 7.69 14.67
C SER A 80 -2.95 6.30 15.11
N THR A 81 -2.95 5.30 14.22
CA THR A 81 -3.36 3.94 14.58
C THR A 81 -2.35 3.28 15.52
N TYR A 82 -1.05 3.54 15.33
CA TYR A 82 0.00 3.06 16.25
C TYR A 82 -0.08 3.76 17.62
N GLU A 83 -0.36 5.06 17.63
CA GLU A 83 -0.56 5.81 18.87
C GLU A 83 -1.76 5.30 19.67
N LEU A 84 -2.88 5.05 18.99
CA LEU A 84 -4.07 4.43 19.58
C LEU A 84 -3.75 3.05 20.16
N ALA A 85 -3.04 2.21 19.41
CA ALA A 85 -2.63 0.90 19.90
C ALA A 85 -1.80 1.01 21.19
N LYS A 86 -0.83 1.93 21.22
CA LYS A 86 0.01 2.18 22.40
C LYS A 86 -0.82 2.67 23.60
N GLN A 87 -1.73 3.62 23.39
CA GLN A 87 -2.62 4.14 24.44
C GLN A 87 -3.53 3.04 25.02
N ASN A 88 -3.93 2.09 24.18
CA ASN A 88 -4.81 0.99 24.55
C ASN A 88 -4.07 -0.26 25.06
N HIS A 89 -2.75 -0.21 25.18
CA HIS A 89 -1.91 -1.38 25.50
C HIS A 89 -2.14 -2.55 24.54
N ILE A 90 -2.36 -2.24 23.27
CA ILE A 90 -2.45 -3.22 22.20
C ILE A 90 -1.05 -3.53 21.69
N GLU A 91 -0.63 -4.79 21.78
CA GLU A 91 0.57 -5.28 21.12
C GLU A 91 0.35 -5.34 19.60
N VAL A 92 1.12 -4.54 18.86
CA VAL A 92 1.03 -4.52 17.40
C VAL A 92 1.95 -5.57 16.80
N VAL A 93 1.36 -6.56 16.11
CA VAL A 93 2.10 -7.47 15.22
C VAL A 93 2.15 -6.81 13.85
N ASP A 94 3.20 -6.04 13.60
CA ASP A 94 3.32 -5.27 12.35
C ASP A 94 3.74 -6.17 11.18
N ALA A 95 2.81 -6.44 10.26
CA ALA A 95 3.03 -7.18 9.02
C ALA A 95 3.12 -6.27 7.79
N THR A 96 3.33 -4.96 7.96
CA THR A 96 3.51 -4.01 6.87
C THR A 96 4.61 -4.50 5.92
N CYS A 97 4.31 -4.48 4.62
CA CYS A 97 5.29 -4.83 3.60
C CYS A 97 6.52 -3.91 3.73
N PRO A 98 7.75 -4.42 3.76
CA PRO A 98 8.95 -3.59 3.88
C PRO A 98 9.07 -2.49 2.82
N VAL A 99 8.52 -2.72 1.61
CA VAL A 99 8.45 -1.70 0.56
C VAL A 99 7.54 -0.54 0.98
N VAL A 100 6.36 -0.84 1.53
CA VAL A 100 5.41 0.15 2.02
C VAL A 100 5.95 0.87 3.26
N LEU A 101 6.56 0.14 4.19
CA LEU A 101 7.15 0.73 5.40
C LEU A 101 8.28 1.72 5.05
N ASN A 102 9.16 1.37 4.11
CA ASN A 102 10.21 2.28 3.66
C ASN A 102 9.65 3.48 2.91
N LEU A 103 8.57 3.29 2.15
CA LEU A 103 7.86 4.39 1.50
C LEU A 103 7.26 5.36 2.54
N GLN A 104 6.55 4.85 3.55
CA GLN A 104 6.00 5.66 4.65
C GLN A 104 7.11 6.46 5.36
N LYS A 105 8.23 5.81 5.71
CA LYS A 105 9.39 6.48 6.33
C LYS A 105 9.96 7.58 5.44
N ARG A 106 10.08 7.33 4.13
CA ARG A 106 10.60 8.32 3.17
C ARG A 106 9.68 9.53 3.05
N ILE A 107 8.37 9.30 2.94
CA ILE A 107 7.37 10.38 2.88
C ILE A 107 7.43 11.22 4.16
N LYS A 108 7.44 10.57 5.34
CA LYS A 108 7.55 11.25 6.63
C LYS A 108 8.79 12.12 6.71
N ARG A 109 9.96 11.58 6.34
CA ARG A 109 11.23 12.31 6.35
C ARG A 109 11.18 13.55 5.47
N ILE A 110 10.75 13.42 4.22
CA ILE A 110 10.66 14.56 3.29
C ILE A 110 9.67 15.61 3.80
N TYR A 111 8.53 15.16 4.33
CA TYR A 111 7.53 16.06 4.92
C TYR A 111 8.09 16.84 6.12
N GLU A 112 8.84 16.19 7.01
CA GLU A 112 9.47 16.83 8.17
C GLU A 112 10.60 17.78 7.78
N GLU A 113 11.47 17.39 6.85
CA GLU A 113 12.60 18.18 6.36
C GLU A 113 12.16 19.45 5.64
N ARG A 114 11.02 19.39 4.93
CA ARG A 114 10.53 20.49 4.06
C ARG A 114 9.27 21.17 4.60
N LYS A 115 8.95 20.99 5.89
CA LYS A 115 7.74 21.52 6.52
C LYS A 115 7.59 23.04 6.38
N ASP A 116 8.73 23.76 6.36
CA ASP A 116 8.77 25.23 6.32
C ASP A 116 8.76 25.78 4.87
N GLU A 117 8.89 24.91 3.86
CA GLU A 117 8.96 25.27 2.44
C GLU A 117 7.58 25.33 1.75
N GLN A 118 6.49 25.07 2.48
CA GLN A 118 5.11 25.01 1.95
C GLN A 118 4.96 24.10 0.72
N ILE A 119 5.62 22.95 0.72
CA ILE A 119 5.55 21.98 -0.38
C ILE A 119 4.16 21.35 -0.51
N GLN A 120 3.79 20.96 -1.73
CA GLN A 120 2.65 20.10 -2.02
C GLN A 120 3.12 18.66 -2.20
N LEU A 121 2.92 17.83 -1.17
CA LEU A 121 3.21 16.41 -1.26
C LEU A 121 2.04 15.67 -1.90
N LEU A 122 2.30 14.99 -3.02
CA LEU A 122 1.29 14.25 -3.78
C LEU A 122 1.46 12.75 -3.60
N ILE A 123 0.34 12.04 -3.50
CA ILE A 123 0.29 10.59 -3.53
C ILE A 123 -0.60 10.16 -4.70
N PHE A 124 0.01 9.65 -5.77
CA PHE A 124 -0.73 8.99 -6.84
C PHE A 124 -1.27 7.65 -6.32
N GLY A 125 -2.56 7.59 -6.03
CA GLY A 125 -3.15 6.54 -5.20
C GLY A 125 -4.62 6.36 -5.52
N LYS A 126 -5.30 5.41 -4.88
CA LYS A 126 -6.78 5.36 -4.82
C LYS A 126 -7.21 5.92 -3.46
N SER A 127 -8.06 6.94 -3.41
CA SER A 127 -8.58 7.49 -2.16
C SER A 127 -9.33 6.42 -1.38
N GLY A 128 -9.17 6.44 -0.06
CA GLY A 128 -9.72 5.43 0.85
C GLY A 128 -9.03 4.06 0.81
N HIS A 129 -8.05 3.83 -0.08
CA HIS A 129 -7.26 2.60 -0.03
C HIS A 129 -6.36 2.61 1.21
N ALA A 130 -6.31 1.50 1.96
CA ALA A 130 -5.57 1.43 3.23
C ALA A 130 -4.11 1.89 3.12
N GLU A 131 -3.39 1.42 2.09
CA GLU A 131 -2.02 1.88 1.85
C GLU A 131 -1.95 3.40 1.68
N VAL A 132 -2.85 4.01 0.89
CA VAL A 132 -2.87 5.45 0.66
C VAL A 132 -3.19 6.21 1.94
N ASN A 133 -4.13 5.73 2.75
CA ASN A 133 -4.43 6.31 4.06
C ASN A 133 -3.20 6.27 4.98
N GLY A 134 -2.47 5.15 4.99
CA GLY A 134 -1.21 5.01 5.74
C GLY A 134 -0.11 5.96 5.26
N LEU A 135 -0.02 6.23 3.95
CA LEU A 135 0.91 7.20 3.35
C LEU A 135 0.52 8.65 3.68
N VAL A 136 -0.75 9.01 3.52
CA VAL A 136 -1.30 10.33 3.84
C VAL A 136 -1.11 10.65 5.33
N GLY A 137 -1.31 9.67 6.20
CA GLY A 137 -1.08 9.83 7.64
C GLY A 137 0.36 10.22 8.02
N GLN A 138 1.35 9.94 7.17
CA GLN A 138 2.74 10.36 7.41
C GLN A 138 2.97 11.87 7.24
N THR A 139 1.96 12.60 6.76
CA THR A 139 2.02 14.03 6.40
C THR A 139 1.06 14.87 7.23
N ASN A 140 0.68 14.41 8.43
CA ASN A 140 -0.42 14.99 9.21
C ASN A 140 -1.71 15.15 8.38
N ASN A 141 -1.94 14.23 7.44
CA ASN A 141 -3.05 14.24 6.49
C ASN A 141 -3.11 15.44 5.54
N THR A 142 -1.98 16.11 5.28
CA THR A 142 -1.91 17.26 4.36
C THR A 142 -1.58 16.87 2.91
N ALA A 143 -1.08 15.65 2.67
CA ALA A 143 -0.80 15.18 1.32
C ALA A 143 -2.06 15.14 0.44
N ILE A 144 -1.89 15.53 -0.82
CA ILE A 144 -2.96 15.56 -1.82
C ILE A 144 -2.96 14.22 -2.56
N VAL A 145 -4.09 13.51 -2.51
CA VAL A 145 -4.27 12.27 -3.27
C VAL A 145 -4.71 12.60 -4.69
N ILE A 146 -3.94 12.08 -5.66
CA ILE A 146 -4.22 12.17 -7.10
C ILE A 146 -4.66 10.77 -7.56
N GLU A 147 -5.88 10.65 -8.07
CA GLU A 147 -6.42 9.42 -8.63
C GLU A 147 -6.42 9.44 -10.16
N LYS A 148 -6.76 10.60 -10.71
CA LYS A 148 -6.97 10.84 -12.14
C LYS A 148 -6.43 12.22 -12.53
N LYS A 149 -6.36 12.47 -13.83
CA LYS A 149 -5.74 13.67 -14.42
C LYS A 149 -6.42 14.95 -13.96
N GLU A 150 -7.74 14.91 -13.77
CA GLU A 150 -8.54 16.06 -13.33
C GLU A 150 -8.21 16.48 -11.89
N ASP A 151 -7.61 15.59 -11.08
CA ASP A 151 -7.18 15.95 -9.73
C ASP A 151 -5.98 16.92 -9.74
N LEU A 152 -5.27 17.04 -10.87
CA LEU A 152 -4.16 18.01 -11.02
C LEU A 152 -4.64 19.45 -10.94
N ASP A 153 -5.94 19.71 -11.12
CA ASP A 153 -6.51 21.05 -11.01
C ASP A 153 -6.60 21.55 -9.56
N LYS A 154 -6.31 20.68 -8.59
CA LYS A 154 -6.17 21.01 -7.16
C LYS A 154 -4.80 21.61 -6.84
N LEU A 155 -3.86 21.61 -7.78
CA LEU A 155 -2.46 21.94 -7.54
C LEU A 155 -2.17 23.41 -7.83
N ASP A 156 -1.28 24.00 -7.03
CA ASP A 156 -0.69 25.30 -7.29
C ASP A 156 0.69 25.08 -7.92
N PHE A 157 0.78 25.33 -9.22
CA PHE A 157 1.97 25.08 -10.02
C PHE A 157 3.10 26.10 -9.81
N GLY A 158 2.88 27.12 -8.99
CA GLY A 158 3.93 28.03 -8.50
C GLY A 158 4.65 27.53 -7.24
N LYS A 159 4.14 26.47 -6.59
CA LYS A 159 4.72 25.88 -5.38
C LYS A 159 5.60 24.66 -5.70
N ALA A 160 6.48 24.33 -4.75
CA ALA A 160 7.23 23.10 -4.82
C ALA A 160 6.30 21.88 -4.69
N ILE A 161 6.43 20.92 -5.59
CA ILE A 161 5.63 19.70 -5.65
C ILE A 161 6.55 18.50 -5.45
N VAL A 162 6.20 17.59 -4.54
CA VAL A 162 6.89 16.31 -4.37
C VAL A 162 5.90 15.16 -4.57
N MET A 163 6.10 14.34 -5.60
CA MET A 163 5.15 13.27 -5.93
C MET A 163 5.69 11.87 -5.61
N PHE A 164 4.84 11.07 -4.97
CA PHE A 164 4.99 9.64 -4.74
C PHE A 164 3.84 8.86 -5.38
N SER A 165 3.96 7.54 -5.40
CA SER A 165 2.91 6.62 -5.87
C SER A 165 2.61 5.53 -4.85
N GLN A 166 1.34 5.13 -4.77
CA GLN A 166 0.94 3.84 -4.24
C GLN A 166 1.68 2.73 -4.99
N THR A 167 2.09 1.69 -4.26
CA THR A 167 2.99 0.63 -4.73
C THR A 167 2.42 -0.24 -5.86
N THR A 168 1.10 -0.25 -6.03
CA THR A 168 0.38 -1.10 -6.99
C THR A 168 -0.16 -0.34 -8.21
N LYS A 169 0.16 0.95 -8.35
CA LYS A 169 -0.27 1.76 -9.50
C LYS A 169 0.51 1.43 -10.79
N SER A 170 -0.09 1.80 -11.92
CA SER A 170 0.53 1.65 -13.24
C SER A 170 1.69 2.64 -13.42
N LYS A 171 2.85 2.13 -13.86
CA LYS A 171 4.01 2.95 -14.21
C LYS A 171 3.71 3.91 -15.36
N ALA A 172 2.95 3.47 -16.36
CA ALA A 172 2.59 4.30 -17.50
C ALA A 172 1.71 5.48 -17.07
N ALA A 173 0.68 5.23 -16.27
CA ALA A 173 -0.20 6.28 -15.75
C ALA A 173 0.55 7.26 -14.82
N TYR A 174 1.48 6.74 -14.00
CA TYR A 174 2.33 7.58 -13.16
C TYR A 174 3.20 8.54 -14.01
N MET A 175 3.85 8.03 -15.06
CA MET A 175 4.68 8.86 -15.94
C MET A 175 3.85 9.89 -16.72
N GLU A 176 2.64 9.52 -17.13
CA GLU A 176 1.72 10.48 -17.76
C GLU A 176 1.39 11.67 -16.83
N LEU A 177 1.18 11.42 -15.53
CA LEU A 177 0.99 12.50 -14.55
C LEU A 177 2.27 13.32 -14.34
N VAL A 178 3.45 12.69 -14.34
CA VAL A 178 4.75 13.40 -14.28
C VAL A 178 4.85 14.38 -15.44
N GLU A 179 4.59 13.94 -16.67
CA GLU A 179 4.65 14.77 -17.88
C GLU A 179 3.65 15.93 -17.82
N MET A 180 2.42 15.68 -17.35
CA MET A 180 1.40 16.73 -17.19
C MET A 180 1.80 17.77 -16.14
N ILE A 181 2.43 17.37 -15.03
CA ILE A 181 2.92 18.31 -14.01
C ILE A 181 4.11 19.10 -14.56
N GLN A 182 5.06 18.44 -15.24
CA GLN A 182 6.20 19.12 -15.87
C GLN A 182 5.79 20.17 -16.90
N ALA A 183 4.71 19.93 -17.65
CA ALA A 183 4.18 20.88 -18.62
C ALA A 183 3.46 22.09 -17.97
N ARG A 184 3.01 21.95 -16.71
CA ARG A 184 2.22 22.97 -16.00
C ARG A 184 3.01 23.74 -14.92
N ILE A 185 4.07 23.15 -14.37
CA ILE A 185 4.89 23.76 -13.32
C ILE A 185 5.56 25.06 -13.83
N GLU A 186 5.53 26.13 -13.03
CA GLU A 186 6.12 27.42 -13.44
C GLU A 186 7.64 27.34 -13.59
N ARG A 187 8.28 26.52 -12.76
CA ARG A 187 9.74 26.37 -12.68
C ARG A 187 10.11 24.89 -12.54
N PRO A 188 10.90 24.30 -13.47
CA PRO A 188 11.19 22.86 -13.46
C PRO A 188 11.83 22.35 -12.16
N GLU A 189 12.63 23.16 -11.48
CA GLU A 189 13.30 22.79 -10.22
C GLU A 189 12.34 22.63 -9.02
N LEU A 190 11.11 23.13 -9.14
CA LEU A 190 10.08 22.99 -8.11
C LEU A 190 9.46 21.60 -8.08
N PHE A 191 9.64 20.78 -9.11
CA PHE A 191 9.01 19.47 -9.19
C PHE A 191 10.01 18.34 -8.95
N GLU A 192 9.81 17.64 -7.84
CA GLU A 192 10.51 16.40 -7.49
C GLU A 192 9.51 15.24 -7.56
N TYR A 193 9.91 14.12 -8.15
CA TYR A 193 9.05 12.94 -8.22
C TYR A 193 9.82 11.65 -7.96
N HIS A 194 9.12 10.68 -7.38
CA HIS A 194 9.67 9.43 -6.93
C HIS A 194 8.79 8.26 -7.36
N ASN A 195 9.29 7.47 -8.32
CA ASN A 195 8.61 6.24 -8.69
C ASN A 195 8.72 5.21 -7.56
N THR A 196 7.67 5.11 -6.76
CA THR A 196 7.56 4.20 -5.60
C THR A 196 6.65 3.01 -5.87
N ILE A 197 6.37 2.73 -7.14
CA ILE A 197 5.69 1.51 -7.58
C ILE A 197 6.59 0.31 -7.27
N CYS A 198 6.03 -0.71 -6.63
CA CYS A 198 6.76 -1.92 -6.28
C CYS A 198 7.21 -2.65 -7.54
N GLN A 199 8.49 -3.04 -7.60
CA GLN A 199 9.06 -3.74 -8.75
C GLN A 199 8.37 -5.06 -9.07
N GLN A 200 7.85 -5.77 -8.06
CA GLN A 200 7.08 -6.99 -8.31
C GLN A 200 5.77 -6.72 -9.06
N PHE A 201 5.13 -5.58 -8.81
CA PHE A 201 3.94 -5.15 -9.55
C PHE A 201 4.32 -4.55 -10.91
N GLY A 202 5.29 -3.63 -10.94
CA GLY A 202 5.73 -2.97 -12.16
C GLY A 202 6.26 -3.94 -13.24
N ASN A 203 6.90 -5.03 -12.82
CA ASN A 203 7.46 -6.03 -13.73
C ASN A 203 6.51 -7.21 -14.01
N ARG A 204 5.30 -7.23 -13.41
CA ARG A 204 4.34 -8.32 -13.64
C ARG A 204 3.81 -8.33 -15.07
N MET A 205 3.53 -7.14 -15.62
CA MET A 205 2.94 -7.01 -16.96
C MET A 205 3.89 -7.42 -18.10
N PRO A 206 5.18 -7.06 -18.11
CA PRO A 206 6.12 -7.60 -19.10
C PRO A 206 6.26 -9.13 -19.00
N LYS A 207 6.41 -9.66 -17.79
CA LYS A 207 6.58 -11.10 -17.55
C LYS A 207 5.37 -11.93 -17.98
N ILE A 208 4.15 -11.44 -17.70
CA ILE A 208 2.95 -12.16 -18.11
C ILE A 208 2.75 -12.14 -19.62
N LYS A 209 3.20 -11.09 -20.33
CA LYS A 209 3.19 -11.06 -21.80
C LYS A 209 4.15 -12.07 -22.40
N GLU A 210 5.35 -12.17 -21.83
CA GLU A 210 6.35 -13.17 -22.21
C GLU A 210 5.81 -14.59 -21.98
N PHE A 211 5.28 -14.87 -20.78
CA PHE A 211 4.64 -16.14 -20.47
C PHE A 211 3.48 -16.43 -21.43
N ALA A 212 2.60 -15.46 -21.68
CA ALA A 212 1.46 -15.61 -22.59
C ALA A 212 1.87 -15.92 -24.03
N SER A 213 2.97 -15.36 -24.53
CA SER A 213 3.43 -15.61 -25.90
C SER A 213 3.90 -17.04 -26.16
N ALA A 214 4.20 -17.79 -25.10
CA ALA A 214 4.64 -19.18 -25.17
C ALA A 214 3.50 -20.20 -25.05
N HIS A 215 2.25 -19.75 -24.91
CA HIS A 215 1.10 -20.61 -24.59
C HIS A 215 -0.12 -20.32 -25.47
N ASP A 216 -0.84 -21.38 -25.84
CA ASP A 216 -2.07 -21.27 -26.65
C ASP A 216 -3.27 -20.72 -25.86
N CYS A 217 -3.27 -20.90 -24.54
CA CYS A 217 -4.35 -20.49 -23.64
C CYS A 217 -3.77 -20.08 -22.28
N ILE A 218 -4.26 -18.97 -21.73
CA ILE A 218 -3.89 -18.47 -20.41
C ILE A 218 -5.12 -18.48 -19.50
N ILE A 219 -4.95 -19.07 -18.31
CA ILE A 219 -5.98 -19.11 -17.27
C ILE A 219 -5.54 -18.17 -16.14
N PHE A 220 -6.39 -17.19 -15.83
CA PHE A 220 -6.22 -16.32 -14.67
C PHE A 220 -7.06 -16.86 -13.51
N VAL A 221 -6.40 -17.05 -12.36
CA VAL A 221 -7.08 -17.40 -11.10
C VAL A 221 -7.21 -16.13 -10.26
N SER A 222 -8.44 -15.80 -9.87
CA SER A 222 -8.80 -14.65 -9.04
C SER A 222 -9.28 -15.08 -7.68
#